data_AF-A0A420P5S8-F1
#
_entry.id   AF-A0A420P5S8-F1
#
_cell.length_a   1.000
_cell.length_b   1.000
_cell.length_c   1.000
_cell.angle_alpha   90.00
_cell.angle_beta   90.00
_cell.angle_gamma   90.00
#
_symmetry.space_group_name_H-M   'P 1'
#
loop_
_entity.id
_entity.type
_entity.pdbx_description
1 polymer ?
#
loop_
_entity_poly.entity_id
_entity_poly.type
_entity_poly.pdbx_seq_one_letter_code
_entity_poly.pdbx_strand_id
1 'polypeptide(L)'
;MQWDNTPNTGFTNSGAVPWMPVFDNYREINVSTQLGNKNTVLEYWREILKIRRKYSSLFVYGTFIPVNEHQDLLAFIKTDPKTGAIAMTVANLSQSEVALPKVEGGSLGSMQPSMTNYAGVVAKSVLGPYEARVYLMA
;
A
#
# COMPACT_ATOMS: atom_id res chain seq x y z
N MET A 1 -11.28 5.67 18.41
CA MET A 1 -11.04 6.25 17.07
C MET A 1 -10.32 7.57 17.26
N GLN A 2 -9.27 7.86 16.48
CA GLN A 2 -8.52 9.12 16.59
C GLN A 2 -8.94 10.07 15.46
N TRP A 3 -9.85 11.01 15.74
CA TRP A 3 -10.39 11.90 14.72
C TRP A 3 -9.52 13.14 14.52
N ASP A 4 -9.09 13.77 15.62
CA ASP A 4 -8.31 15.00 15.59
C ASP A 4 -7.42 15.17 16.84
N ASN A 5 -6.84 16.36 16.97
CA ASN A 5 -5.92 16.76 18.04
C ASN A 5 -6.62 17.31 19.31
N THR A 6 -7.95 17.25 19.40
CA THR A 6 -8.71 17.78 20.54
C THR A 6 -8.73 16.78 21.72
N PRO A 7 -9.20 17.15 22.93
CA PRO A 7 -9.35 16.22 24.04
C PRO A 7 -10.12 14.96 23.63
N ASN A 8 -9.72 13.80 24.17
CA ASN A 8 -10.25 12.50 23.76
C ASN A 8 -10.15 12.24 22.25
N THR A 9 -9.18 12.85 21.57
CA THR A 9 -8.92 12.72 20.11
C THR A 9 -10.16 12.95 19.23
N GLY A 10 -11.05 13.87 19.66
CA GLY A 10 -12.31 14.15 18.97
C GLY A 10 -13.31 12.99 18.98
N PHE A 11 -13.08 11.94 19.77
CA PHE A 11 -13.97 10.78 19.87
C PHE A 11 -15.20 11.05 20.73
N THR A 12 -15.04 11.82 21.81
CA THR A 12 -16.11 12.18 22.73
C THR A 12 -15.82 13.54 23.35
N ASN A 13 -16.81 14.09 24.06
CA ASN A 13 -16.71 15.40 24.69
C ASN A 13 -15.53 15.48 25.65
N SER A 14 -14.91 16.66 25.78
CA SER A 14 -13.70 16.87 26.59
C SER A 14 -13.87 16.56 28.08
N GLY A 15 -15.08 16.66 28.62
CA GLY A 15 -15.41 16.34 30.00
C GLY A 15 -15.81 14.88 30.25
N ALA A 16 -15.89 14.05 29.21
CA ALA A 16 -16.21 12.63 29.35
C ALA A 16 -14.94 11.80 29.50
N VAL A 17 -15.04 10.71 30.26
CA VAL A 17 -13.99 9.68 30.35
C VAL A 17 -14.38 8.56 29.37
N PRO A 18 -13.62 8.36 28.27
CA PRO A 18 -13.89 7.24 27.37
C PRO A 18 -13.71 5.91 28.10
N TRP A 19 -14.46 4.89 27.69
CA TRP A 19 -14.39 3.55 28.31
C TRP A 19 -13.01 2.88 28.19
N MET A 20 -12.20 3.30 27.23
CA MET A 20 -10.79 2.94 27.08
C MET A 20 -9.93 4.19 26.93
N PRO A 21 -8.70 4.21 27.47
CA PRO A 21 -7.77 5.31 27.24
C PRO A 21 -7.49 5.56 25.76
N VAL A 22 -7.28 6.82 25.41
CA VAL A 22 -6.77 7.20 24.08
C VAL A 22 -5.27 7.01 24.04
N PHE A 23 -4.72 6.54 22.91
CA PHE A 23 -3.28 6.43 22.73
C PHE A 23 -2.64 7.81 22.55
N ASP A 24 -1.46 8.01 23.15
CA ASP A 24 -0.75 9.29 23.19
C ASP A 24 -0.30 9.81 21.81
N ASN A 25 -0.15 8.91 20.84
CA ASN A 25 0.26 9.25 19.48
C ASN A 25 -0.83 9.95 18.65
N TYR A 26 -2.01 10.24 19.21
CA TYR A 26 -3.12 10.83 18.47
C TYR A 26 -2.80 12.21 17.87
N ARG A 27 -1.78 12.91 18.35
CA ARG A 27 -1.34 14.18 17.77
C ARG A 27 -0.56 14.02 16.46
N GLU A 28 0.04 12.86 16.28
CA GLU A 28 0.79 12.49 15.09
C GLU A 28 -0.11 11.71 14.12
N ILE A 29 -0.86 10.74 14.65
CA ILE A 29 -1.69 9.81 13.88
C ILE A 29 -3.17 10.07 14.22
N ASN A 30 -3.88 10.78 13.36
CA ASN A 30 -5.35 10.90 13.41
C ASN A 30 -5.92 11.20 12.02
N VAL A 31 -7.25 11.22 11.90
CA VAL A 31 -7.91 11.50 10.62
C VAL A 31 -7.59 12.90 10.11
N SER A 32 -7.69 13.93 10.97
CA SER A 32 -7.45 15.32 10.55
C SER A 32 -6.02 15.57 10.05
N THR A 33 -5.00 14.91 10.61
CA THR A 33 -3.60 15.08 10.18
C THR A 33 -3.27 14.29 8.92
N GLN A 34 -4.00 13.21 8.65
CA GLN A 34 -3.78 12.37 7.47
C GLN A 34 -4.63 12.77 6.27
N LEU A 35 -5.83 13.30 6.51
CA LEU A 35 -6.77 13.67 5.45
C LEU A 35 -6.18 14.72 4.52
N GLY A 36 -6.10 14.41 3.23
CA GLY A 36 -5.52 15.28 2.20
C GLY A 36 -3.99 15.28 2.13
N ASN A 37 -3.28 14.63 3.06
CA ASN A 37 -1.83 14.47 2.99
C ASN A 37 -1.46 13.16 2.29
N LYS A 38 -0.99 13.26 1.04
CA LYS A 38 -0.71 12.12 0.15
C LYS A 38 0.31 11.11 0.69
N ASN A 39 1.19 11.54 1.60
CA ASN A 39 2.24 10.68 2.15
C ASN A 39 1.80 9.99 3.47
N THR A 40 0.49 9.81 3.67
CA THR A 40 -0.06 9.20 4.88
C THR A 40 -0.81 7.92 4.58
N VAL A 41 -0.93 7.07 5.61
CA VAL A 41 -1.57 5.76 5.48
C VAL A 41 -3.02 5.89 5.03
N LEU A 42 -3.77 6.87 5.54
CA LEU A 42 -5.16 7.12 5.15
C LEU A 42 -5.28 7.43 3.66
N GLU A 43 -4.49 8.37 3.13
CA GLU A 43 -4.58 8.74 1.72
C GLU A 43 -4.07 7.61 0.81
N TYR A 44 -3.02 6.88 1.21
CA TYR A 44 -2.60 5.66 0.50
C TYR A 44 -3.74 4.64 0.39
N TRP A 45 -4.48 4.39 1.48
CA TRP A 45 -5.66 3.52 1.47
C TRP A 45 -6.76 4.04 0.52
N ARG A 46 -6.99 5.36 0.48
CA ARG A 46 -7.97 5.94 -0.45
C ARG A 46 -7.55 5.75 -1.89
N GLU A 47 -6.26 5.92 -2.20
CA GLU A 47 -5.72 5.71 -3.55
C GLU A 47 -5.81 4.24 -3.99
N ILE A 48 -5.39 3.28 -3.15
CA ILE A 48 -5.45 1.86 -3.51
C ILE A 48 -6.89 1.37 -3.70
N LEU A 49 -7.84 1.87 -2.90
CA LEU A 49 -9.25 1.53 -3.05
C LEU A 49 -9.89 2.12 -4.31
N LYS A 50 -9.45 3.31 -4.77
CA LYS A 50 -9.85 3.86 -6.08
C LYS A 50 -9.38 2.96 -7.20
N ILE A 51 -8.12 2.53 -7.17
CA ILE A 51 -7.55 1.62 -8.17
C ILE A 51 -8.25 0.26 -8.16
N ARG A 52 -8.42 -0.34 -6.97
CA ARG A 52 -9.14 -1.61 -6.82
C ARG A 52 -10.55 -1.55 -7.41
N ARG A 53 -11.26 -0.44 -7.23
CA ARG A 53 -12.60 -0.22 -7.80
C ARG A 53 -12.55 -0.06 -9.32
N LYS A 54 -11.63 0.76 -9.82
CA LYS A 54 -11.44 1.02 -11.25
C LYS A 54 -11.11 -0.25 -12.04
N TYR A 55 -10.24 -1.09 -11.48
CA TYR A 55 -9.82 -2.36 -12.09
C TYR A 55 -10.35 -3.55 -11.28
N SER A 56 -11.65 -3.54 -10.97
CA SER A 56 -12.25 -4.56 -10.10
C SER A 56 -12.21 -5.97 -10.69
N SER A 57 -12.39 -6.12 -12.01
CA SER A 57 -12.22 -7.39 -12.72
C SER A 57 -10.83 -7.99 -12.50
N LEU A 58 -9.79 -7.15 -12.47
CA LEU A 58 -8.40 -7.56 -12.18
C LEU A 58 -8.15 -7.77 -10.68
N PHE A 59 -8.36 -6.76 -9.84
CA PHE A 59 -7.94 -6.83 -8.43
C PHE A 59 -8.90 -7.60 -7.52
N VAL A 60 -10.19 -7.67 -7.85
CA VAL A 60 -11.17 -8.44 -7.07
C VAL A 60 -11.26 -9.86 -7.62
N TYR A 61 -11.45 -10.01 -8.92
CA TYR A 61 -11.81 -11.29 -9.55
C TYR A 61 -10.69 -11.94 -10.39
N GLY A 62 -9.57 -11.24 -10.60
CA GLY A 62 -8.48 -11.75 -11.40
C GLY A 62 -7.85 -12.99 -10.78
N THR A 63 -7.33 -13.86 -11.64
CA THR A 63 -6.56 -15.04 -11.23
C THR A 63 -5.32 -14.60 -10.47
N PHE A 64 -4.83 -15.41 -9.55
CA PHE A 64 -3.68 -15.10 -8.71
C PHE A 64 -2.61 -16.16 -8.94
N ILE A 65 -1.38 -15.72 -9.22
CA ILE A 65 -0.22 -16.58 -9.44
C ILE A 65 0.92 -16.04 -8.57
N PRO A 66 1.41 -16.79 -7.58
CA PRO A 66 2.58 -16.38 -6.80
C PRO A 66 3.84 -16.38 -7.68
N VAL A 67 4.73 -15.40 -7.47
CA VAL A 67 5.99 -15.26 -8.20
C VAL A 67 7.09 -15.15 -7.16
N ASN A 68 7.87 -16.20 -6.97
CA ASN A 68 8.88 -16.34 -5.91
C ASN A 68 8.31 -16.34 -4.48
N GLU A 69 8.43 -17.49 -3.81
CA GLU A 69 8.27 -17.58 -2.36
C GLU A 69 9.64 -17.37 -1.71
N HIS A 70 9.88 -16.16 -1.19
CA HIS A 70 10.98 -15.86 -0.29
C HIS A 70 10.40 -15.33 1.01
N GLN A 71 11.03 -15.63 2.15
CA GLN A 71 10.50 -15.28 3.46
C GLN A 71 10.13 -13.80 3.61
N ASP A 72 10.96 -12.93 3.02
CA ASP A 72 10.84 -11.48 3.11
C ASP A 72 10.28 -10.79 1.85
N LEU A 73 9.92 -11.54 0.80
CA LEU A 73 9.39 -10.98 -0.45
C LEU A 73 8.03 -11.61 -0.75
N LEU A 74 6.99 -10.78 -0.72
CA LEU A 74 5.69 -11.13 -1.27
C LEU A 74 5.63 -10.64 -2.71
N ALA A 75 5.56 -11.56 -3.67
CA ALA A 75 5.41 -11.20 -5.07
C ALA A 75 4.39 -12.10 -5.76
N PHE A 76 3.53 -11.51 -6.58
CA PHE A 76 2.48 -12.23 -7.31
C PHE A 76 2.01 -11.45 -8.52
N ILE A 77 1.42 -12.18 -9.46
CA ILE A 77 0.75 -11.65 -10.63
C ILE A 77 -0.75 -11.89 -10.49
N LYS A 78 -1.53 -10.89 -10.88
CA LYS A 78 -2.95 -11.04 -11.17
C LYS A 78 -3.21 -10.84 -12.64
N THR A 79 -4.12 -11.64 -13.20
CA THR A 79 -4.59 -11.48 -14.58
C THR A 79 -6.10 -11.36 -14.61
N ASP A 80 -6.61 -10.39 -15.36
CA ASP A 80 -8.04 -10.23 -15.59
C ASP A 80 -8.51 -11.24 -16.64
N PRO A 81 -9.40 -12.20 -16.30
CA PRO A 81 -9.86 -13.22 -17.25
C PRO A 81 -10.72 -12.64 -18.38
N LYS A 82 -11.22 -11.42 -18.25
CA LYS A 82 -12.08 -10.78 -19.26
C LYS A 82 -11.30 -9.95 -20.26
N THR A 83 -10.31 -9.20 -19.77
CA THR A 83 -9.58 -8.21 -20.59
C THR A 83 -8.15 -8.66 -20.93
N GLY A 84 -7.61 -9.65 -20.21
CA GLY A 84 -6.21 -10.04 -20.32
C GLY A 84 -5.24 -9.10 -19.60
N ALA A 85 -5.73 -8.00 -19.00
CA ALA A 85 -4.88 -7.06 -18.25
C ALA A 85 -4.14 -7.76 -17.11
N ILE A 86 -2.90 -7.34 -16.85
CA ILE A 86 -2.01 -7.96 -15.88
C ILE A 86 -1.58 -6.93 -14.83
N ALA A 87 -1.58 -7.34 -13.56
CA ALA A 87 -0.98 -6.57 -12.48
C ALA A 87 0.10 -7.43 -11.81
N MET A 88 1.31 -6.89 -11.67
CA MET A 88 2.31 -7.49 -10.79
C MET A 88 2.42 -6.68 -9.51
N THR A 89 2.36 -7.36 -8.38
CA THR A 89 2.57 -6.77 -7.05
C THR A 89 3.82 -7.37 -6.44
N VAL A 90 4.68 -6.51 -5.89
CA VAL A 90 5.86 -6.90 -5.13
C VAL A 90 5.88 -6.10 -3.83
N ALA A 91 6.20 -6.74 -2.72
CA ALA A 91 6.29 -6.11 -1.41
C ALA A 91 7.44 -6.74 -0.61
N ASN A 92 8.37 -5.91 -0.17
CA ASN A 92 9.38 -6.27 0.81
C ASN A 92 8.73 -6.26 2.19
N LEU A 93 8.80 -7.38 2.90
CA LEU A 93 8.24 -7.57 4.24
C LEU A 93 9.30 -7.48 5.34
N SER A 94 10.50 -6.98 5.01
CA SER A 94 11.63 -6.84 5.92
C SER A 94 12.14 -5.39 6.05
N GLN A 95 13.06 -5.21 7.00
CA GLN A 95 13.79 -3.95 7.21
C GLN A 95 15.04 -3.81 6.34
N SER A 96 15.42 -4.86 5.61
CA SER A 96 16.61 -4.86 4.74
C SER A 96 16.20 -4.63 3.29
N GLU A 97 17.14 -4.24 2.43
CA GLU A 97 16.88 -4.21 0.99
C GLU A 97 16.71 -5.63 0.45
N VAL A 98 15.76 -5.80 -0.47
CA VAL A 98 15.48 -7.07 -1.13
C VAL A 98 15.55 -6.87 -2.65
N ALA A 99 16.23 -7.78 -3.34
CA ALA A 99 16.29 -7.73 -4.81
C ALA A 99 14.89 -7.89 -5.41
N LEU A 100 14.59 -7.12 -6.47
CA LEU A 100 13.35 -7.33 -7.20
C LEU A 100 13.32 -8.75 -7.81
N PRO A 101 12.15 -9.40 -7.81
CA PRO A 101 12.02 -10.71 -8.43
C PRO A 101 12.27 -10.60 -9.94
N LYS A 102 12.95 -11.60 -10.49
CA LYS A 102 13.08 -11.75 -11.94
C LYS A 102 11.74 -12.26 -12.48
N VAL A 103 11.28 -11.69 -13.58
CA VAL A 103 10.04 -12.08 -14.24
C VAL A 103 10.39 -12.56 -15.64
N GLU A 104 9.80 -13.67 -16.07
CA GLU A 104 9.94 -14.13 -17.44
C GLU A 104 9.29 -13.11 -18.39
N GLY A 105 10.03 -12.64 -19.39
CA GLY A 105 9.53 -11.69 -20.39
C GLY A 105 9.91 -10.20 -20.19
N GLY A 106 10.66 -9.84 -19.14
CA GLY A 106 11.19 -8.47 -19.00
C GLY A 106 11.75 -8.12 -17.61
N SER A 107 12.38 -6.95 -17.49
CA SER A 107 12.87 -6.43 -16.21
C SER A 107 11.88 -5.41 -15.63
N LEU A 108 11.36 -5.68 -14.43
CA LEU A 108 10.58 -4.70 -13.65
C LEU A 108 11.36 -3.40 -13.41
N GLY A 109 12.69 -3.46 -13.42
CA GLY A 109 13.53 -2.29 -13.15
C GLY A 109 13.50 -1.20 -14.22
N SER A 110 13.01 -1.52 -15.42
CA SER A 110 12.73 -0.52 -16.46
C SER A 110 11.33 0.08 -16.38
N MET A 111 10.41 -0.51 -15.60
CA MET A 111 9.03 -0.06 -15.50
C MET A 111 8.86 0.94 -14.34
N GLN A 112 8.05 1.97 -14.56
CA GLN A 112 7.59 2.82 -13.47
C GLN A 112 6.40 2.14 -12.77
N PRO A 113 6.41 2.04 -11.43
CA PRO A 113 5.28 1.47 -10.72
C PRO A 113 4.06 2.36 -10.87
N SER A 114 2.90 1.75 -11.12
CA SER A 114 1.61 2.45 -11.14
C SER A 114 1.20 2.90 -9.74
N MET A 115 1.69 2.21 -8.70
CA MET A 115 1.63 2.64 -7.30
C MET A 115 2.83 2.17 -6.50
N THR A 116 3.21 2.98 -5.52
CA THR A 116 4.22 2.65 -4.50
C THR A 116 3.85 3.29 -3.17
N ASN A 117 4.22 2.66 -2.06
CA ASN A 117 4.09 3.22 -0.71
C ASN A 117 5.35 4.02 -0.27
N TYR A 118 6.38 4.07 -1.11
CA TYR A 118 7.65 4.72 -0.78
C TYR A 118 7.63 6.17 -1.26
N ALA A 119 7.98 7.11 -0.38
CA ALA A 119 8.12 8.51 -0.73
C ALA A 119 9.55 8.76 -1.22
N GLY A 120 9.79 8.79 -2.54
CA GLY A 120 11.09 9.14 -3.10
C GLY A 120 11.44 8.47 -4.42
N VAL A 121 12.74 8.41 -4.71
CA VAL A 121 13.27 7.76 -5.92
C VAL A 121 13.20 6.24 -5.73
N VAL A 122 12.38 5.62 -6.57
CA VAL A 122 12.22 4.18 -6.64
C VAL A 122 13.47 3.54 -7.27
N ALA A 123 14.21 2.76 -6.50
CA ALA A 123 15.40 2.07 -7.00
C ALA A 123 15.03 1.02 -8.06
N LYS A 124 15.79 0.96 -9.15
CA LYS A 124 15.45 0.11 -10.30
C LYS A 124 15.59 -1.39 -10.03
N SER A 125 16.47 -1.82 -9.14
CA SER A 125 16.82 -3.24 -8.99
C SER A 125 16.47 -3.84 -7.63
N VAL A 126 16.15 -3.01 -6.65
CA VAL A 126 15.89 -3.41 -5.26
C VAL A 126 14.64 -2.74 -4.73
N LEU A 127 14.01 -3.39 -3.76
CA LEU A 127 12.98 -2.84 -2.88
C LEU A 127 13.67 -2.38 -1.59
N GLY A 128 13.42 -1.13 -1.21
CA GLY A 128 13.80 -0.61 0.10
C GLY A 128 13.00 -1.26 1.25
N PRO A 129 13.34 -0.95 2.50
CA PRO A 129 12.65 -1.48 3.68
C PRO A 129 11.14 -1.23 3.62
N TYR A 130 10.33 -2.28 3.77
CA TYR A 130 8.86 -2.23 3.67
C TYR A 130 8.29 -1.64 2.38
N GLU A 131 9.10 -1.54 1.32
CA GLU A 131 8.64 -1.00 0.05
C GLU A 131 7.73 -1.99 -0.68
N ALA A 132 6.61 -1.49 -1.16
CA ALA A 132 5.68 -2.19 -2.02
C ALA A 132 5.47 -1.41 -3.32
N ARG A 133 5.34 -2.16 -4.42
CA ARG A 133 5.11 -1.62 -5.77
C ARG A 133 4.04 -2.44 -6.47
N VAL A 134 3.21 -1.76 -7.24
CA VAL A 134 2.24 -2.37 -8.14
C VAL A 134 2.51 -1.88 -9.55
N TYR A 135 2.67 -2.81 -10.48
CA TYR A 135 2.88 -2.55 -11.90
C TYR A 135 1.63 -3.01 -12.66
N LEU A 136 0.91 -2.07 -13.26
CA LEU A 136 -0.18 -2.37 -14.18
C LEU A 136 0.36 -2.46 -15.61
N MET A 137 0.05 -3.57 -16.27
CA MET A 137 0.35 -3.86 -17.67
C MET A 137 -0.98 -4.10 -18.36
N ALA A 138 -1.49 -3.07 -19.04
CA ALA A 138 -2.74 -3.10 -19.79
C ALA A 138 -2.46 -3.19 -21.29
#